data_AF-Q3M5W2-F1
#
_entry.id   AF-Q3M5W2-F1
#
_cell.length_a   1.000
_cell.length_b   1.000
_cell.length_c   1.000
_cell.angle_alpha   90.00
_cell.angle_beta   90.00
_cell.angle_gamma   90.00
#
_symmetry.space_group_name_H-M   'P 1'
#
loop_
_entity.id
_entity.type
_entity.pdbx_description
1 polymer ?
#
loop_
_entity_poly.entity_id
_entity_poly.type
_entity_poly.pdbx_seq_one_letter_code
_entity_poly.pdbx_strand_id
1 'polypeptide(L)' 'MVEPLLSGIVLGLIVVTLSGLFYAAYKQYKRPNELGG' A
#
# COMPACT_ATOMS: atom_id res chain seq x y z
N MET A 1 -11.94 19.78 17.05
CA MET A 1 -12.94 19.49 16.01
C MET A 1 -12.40 18.36 15.15
N VAL A 2 -13.22 17.39 14.73
CA VAL A 2 -12.79 16.34 13.79
C VAL A 2 -12.99 16.89 12.38
N GLU A 3 -11.94 16.86 11.56
CA GLU A 3 -11.98 17.34 10.18
C GLU A 3 -12.25 16.16 9.24
N PRO A 4 -13.49 15.97 8.75
CA PRO A 4 -13.85 14.78 7.99
C PRO A 4 -13.05 14.64 6.69
N LEU A 5 -12.70 15.75 6.03
CA LEU A 5 -11.86 15.74 4.83
C LEU A 5 -10.45 15.22 5.13
N LEU A 6 -9.82 15.74 6.19
CA LEU A 6 -8.49 15.31 6.62
C LEU A 6 -8.51 13.82 7.02
N SER A 7 -9.49 13.42 7.83
CA SER A 7 -9.65 12.01 8.23
C SER A 7 -9.87 11.09 7.03
N GLY A 8 -10.69 11.50 6.04
CA GLY A 8 -10.92 10.75 4.82
C GLY A 8 -9.66 10.57 3.97
N ILE A 9 -8.86 11.63 3.82
CA ILE A 9 -7.57 11.56 3.10
C ILE A 9 -6.62 10.61 3.82
N VAL A 10 -6.47 10.72 5.15
CA VAL A 10 -5.58 9.85 5.92
C VAL A 10 -5.99 8.38 5.79
N LEU A 11 -7.27 8.06 6.00
CA LEU A 11 -7.77 6.69 5.89
C LEU A 11 -7.62 6.14 4.46
N GLY A 12 -7.94 6.96 3.45
CA GLY A 12 -7.78 6.58 2.05
C GLY A 12 -6.32 6.29 1.67
N LEU A 13 -5.40 7.16 2.07
CA LEU A 13 -3.97 6.99 1.82
C LEU A 13 -3.39 5.77 2.55
N ILE A 14 -3.85 5.47 3.77
CA ILE A 14 -3.46 4.25 4.48
C ILE A 14 -3.89 3.00 3.69
N VAL A 15 -5.17 2.92 3.30
CA VAL A 15 -5.71 1.74 2.63
C VAL A 15 -5.05 1.52 1.26
N VAL A 16 -4.87 2.57 0.46
CA VAL A 16 -4.25 2.43 -0.87
C VAL A 16 -2.76 2.08 -0.78
N THR A 17 -2.05 2.63 0.20
CA THR A 17 -0.62 2.33 0.41
C THR A 17 -0.42 0.89 0.85
N LEU A 18 -1.20 0.41 1.82
CA LEU A 18 -1.14 -0.99 2.26
C LEU A 18 -1.47 -1.94 1.10
N SER A 19 -2.54 -1.65 0.34
CA SER A 19 -2.90 -2.44 -0.84
C SER A 19 -1.76 -2.48 -1.87
N GLY A 20 -1.12 -1.34 -2.13
CA GLY A 20 0.03 -1.24 -3.04
C GLY A 20 1.26 -2.02 -2.56
N LEU A 21 1.57 -1.97 -1.27
CA LEU A 21 2.67 -2.74 -0.66
C LEU A 21 2.43 -4.25 -0.75
N PHE A 22 1.22 -4.72 -0.42
CA PHE A 22 0.86 -6.13 -0.56
C PHE A 22 0.88 -6.58 -2.03
N TYR A 23 0.45 -5.72 -2.96
CA TYR A 23 0.54 -6.02 -4.39
C TYR A 23 1.99 -6.10 -4.87
N ALA A 24 2.88 -5.21 -4.42
CA ALA A 24 4.31 -5.26 -4.74
C ALA A 24 4.96 -6.54 -4.18
N ALA A 25 4.65 -6.92 -2.93
CA ALA A 25 5.09 -8.17 -2.33
C ALA A 25 4.56 -9.39 -3.10
N TYR A 26 3.30 -9.39 -3.51
CA TYR A 26 2.71 -10.44 -4.34
C TYR A 26 3.41 -10.57 -5.70
N LYS A 27 3.77 -9.45 -6.33
CA LYS A 27 4.55 -9.45 -7.57
C LYS A 27 5.94 -10.06 -7.38
N GLN A 28 6.64 -9.69 -6.31
CA GLN A 28 7.96 -10.27 -5.98
C GLN A 28 7.86 -11.76 -5.64
N TYR A 29 6.77 -12.20 -4.99
CA TYR A 29 6.51 -13.62 -4.74
C TYR A 29 6.29 -14.42 -6.03
N LYS A 30 5.49 -13.89 -6.96
CA LYS A 30 5.19 -14.59 -8.23
C LYS A 30 6.33 -14.57 -9.24
N ARG A 31 7.11 -13.50 -9.24
CA ARG A 31 8.29 -13.37 -10.07
C ARG A 31 9.40 -12.85 -9.19
N PRO A 32 10.18 -13.74 -8.56
CA PRO A 32 11.40 -13.35 -7.89
C PRO A 32 12.23 -12.53 -8.87
N ASN A 33 12.54 -11.29 -8.49
CA ASN A 33 13.48 -10.51 -9.28
C ASN A 33 14.82 -11.24 -9.25
N GLU A 34 15.60 -11.21 -10.34
CA GLU A 34 16.87 -11.93 -10.44
C GLU A 34 17.91 -11.52 -9.38
N LEU A 35 17.68 -10.40 -8.69
CA LEU A 35 18.48 -9.88 -7.57
C LEU A 35 17.80 -10.02 -6.19
N GLY A 36 16.61 -10.65 -6.14
CA GLY A 36 15.92 -10.96 -4.88
C GLY A 36 16.63 -12.15 -4.23
N GLY A 37 17.46 -11.86 -3.22
CA GLY A 37 18.38 -12.81 -2.59
C GLY A 37 17.78 -14.10 -2.06
#